data_AF-A0A392NVM5-F1
#
_entry.id   AF-A0A392NVM5-F1
#
_cell.length_a   1.000
_cell.length_b   1.000
_cell.length_c   1.000
_cell.angle_alpha   90.00
_cell.angle_beta   90.00
_cell.angle_gamma   90.00
#
_symmetry.space_group_name_H-M   'P 1'
#
loop_
_entity.id
_entity.type
_entity.pdbx_description
1 polymer ?
#
loop_
_entity_poly.entity_id
_entity_poly.type
_entity_poly.pdbx_seq_one_letter_code
_entity_poly.pdbx_strand_id
1 'polypeptide(L)'
;MTSQHPPRDASPAGLLSIAEETLAEFLSKATGTAPGPDSIGIVAISHGCTGVAARACGLVGLEPTRVAEILKDRPLWFRDCRAVDIVNVLPTANGGTIELLYMQLYAPTTLAPARDF
;
A
#
# COMPACT_ATOMS: atom_id res chain seq x y z
N MET A 1 7.41 -22.40 -0.09
CA MET A 1 5.97 -22.77 -0.08
C MET A 1 5.19 -21.54 -0.52
N THR A 2 4.65 -21.56 -1.74
CA THR A 2 3.75 -20.50 -2.19
C THR A 2 2.41 -20.73 -1.51
N SER A 3 2.02 -19.87 -0.57
CA SER A 3 0.61 -19.79 -0.16
C SER A 3 -0.16 -19.28 -1.38
N GLN A 4 -0.63 -20.20 -2.22
CA GLN A 4 -1.64 -19.86 -3.21
C GLN A 4 -2.92 -19.65 -2.42
N HIS A 5 -3.17 -18.40 -2.07
CA HIS A 5 -4.50 -18.05 -1.58
C HIS A 5 -5.48 -18.36 -2.71
N PRO A 6 -6.52 -19.17 -2.46
CA PRO A 6 -7.57 -19.38 -3.46
C PRO A 6 -8.10 -18.02 -3.92
N PRO A 7 -8.57 -17.90 -5.17
CA PRO A 7 -9.14 -16.65 -5.68
C PRO A 7 -10.22 -16.19 -4.70
N ARG A 8 -9.92 -15.10 -3.97
CA ARG A 8 -10.83 -14.56 -2.98
C ARG A 8 -11.96 -13.85 -3.71
N ASP A 9 -13.17 -14.02 -3.20
CA ASP A 9 -14.36 -13.38 -3.74
C ASP A 9 -14.22 -11.85 -3.66
N ALA A 10 -14.55 -11.16 -4.75
CA ALA A 10 -14.54 -9.71 -4.85
C ALA A 10 -15.84 -9.07 -4.32
N SER A 11 -16.72 -9.86 -3.69
CA SER A 11 -17.89 -9.36 -2.96
C SER A 11 -17.49 -8.42 -1.82
N PRO A 12 -18.40 -7.53 -1.35
CA PRO A 12 -18.11 -6.61 -0.24
C PRO A 12 -17.60 -7.31 1.03
N ALA A 13 -18.13 -8.48 1.35
CA ALA A 13 -17.68 -9.28 2.49
C ALA A 13 -16.27 -9.87 2.27
N GLY A 14 -15.98 -10.32 1.04
CA GLY A 14 -14.65 -10.81 0.66
C GLY A 14 -13.59 -9.71 0.73
N LEU A 15 -13.90 -8.50 0.24
CA LEU A 15 -13.02 -7.33 0.33
C LEU A 15 -12.76 -6.90 1.78
N LEU A 16 -13.78 -6.92 2.64
CA LEU A 16 -13.61 -6.65 4.06
C LEU A 16 -12.68 -7.67 4.73
N SER A 17 -12.88 -8.97 4.46
CA SER A 17 -12.01 -10.03 4.98
C SER A 17 -10.56 -9.87 4.51
N ILE A 18 -10.33 -9.48 3.25
CA ILE A 18 -9.00 -9.16 2.74
C ILE A 18 -8.38 -8.00 3.52
N ALA A 19 -9.13 -6.92 3.72
CA ALA A 19 -8.62 -5.75 4.42
C ALA A 19 -8.26 -6.08 5.88
N GLU A 20 -9.09 -6.85 6.59
CA GLU A 20 -8.84 -7.28 7.97
C GLU A 20 -7.60 -8.16 8.07
N GLU A 21 -7.46 -9.17 7.19
CA GLU A 21 -6.29 -10.04 7.17
C GLU A 21 -5.01 -9.26 6.81
N THR A 22 -5.09 -8.39 5.81
CA THR A 22 -3.97 -7.54 5.39
C THR A 22 -3.52 -6.61 6.52
N LEU A 23 -4.47 -6.02 7.26
CA LEU A 23 -4.17 -5.18 8.42
C LEU A 23 -3.49 -5.98 9.53
N ALA A 24 -4.02 -7.15 9.87
CA ALA A 24 -3.43 -8.02 10.88
C ALA A 24 -2.01 -8.46 10.50
N GLU A 25 -1.81 -8.86 9.24
CA GLU A 25 -0.49 -9.24 8.71
C GLU A 25 0.47 -8.05 8.72
N PHE A 26 0.02 -6.88 8.28
CA PHE A 26 0.81 -5.65 8.30
C PHE A 26 1.27 -5.31 9.72
N LEU A 27 0.37 -5.29 10.70
CA LEU A 27 0.72 -4.98 12.10
C LEU A 27 1.72 -5.99 12.68
N SER A 28 1.56 -7.27 12.36
CA SER A 28 2.50 -8.31 12.81
C SER A 28 3.92 -8.12 12.24
N LYS A 29 4.04 -7.58 11.03
CA LYS A 29 5.31 -7.42 10.29
C LYS A 29 5.92 -6.02 10.38
N ALA A 30 5.11 -4.99 10.62
CA ALA A 30 5.55 -3.61 10.71
C ALA A 30 6.42 -3.35 11.96
N THR A 31 6.41 -4.28 12.92
CA THR A 31 7.21 -4.19 14.14
C THR A 31 8.69 -4.47 13.83
N GLY A 32 9.55 -3.46 13.99
CA GLY A 32 11.00 -3.62 14.00
C GLY A 32 11.71 -2.28 14.19
N THR A 33 13.00 -2.31 14.52
CA THR A 33 13.80 -1.13 14.87
C THR A 33 13.87 -0.12 13.72
N ALA A 34 13.43 1.11 13.96
CA ALA A 34 13.64 2.22 13.02
C ALA A 34 15.11 2.66 13.04
N PRO A 35 15.69 3.08 11.90
CA PRO A 35 17.01 3.70 11.86
C PRO A 35 17.03 5.00 12.69
N GLY A 36 18.24 5.46 13.06
CA GLY A 36 18.42 6.70 13.80
C GLY A 36 17.83 7.93 13.08
N PRO A 37 17.70 9.07 13.79
CA PRO A 37 16.88 10.22 13.37
C PRO A 37 17.23 10.83 12.01
N ASP A 38 18.46 10.66 11.52
CA ASP A 38 18.96 11.27 10.27
C ASP A 38 19.19 10.23 9.15
N SER A 39 18.51 9.09 9.16
CA SER A 39 18.76 8.01 8.20
C SER A 39 17.49 7.39 7.63
N ILE A 40 17.45 7.23 6.31
CA ILE A 40 16.45 6.40 5.62
C ILE A 40 17.01 4.97 5.53
N GLY A 41 16.33 4.02 6.16
CA GLY A 41 16.68 2.61 6.09
C GLY A 41 15.79 1.90 5.08
N ILE A 42 16.39 1.17 4.13
CA ILE A 42 15.67 0.31 3.19
C ILE A 42 16.14 -1.13 3.37
N VAL A 43 15.21 -2.05 3.61
CA VAL A 43 15.46 -3.49 3.67
C VAL A 43 14.67 -4.17 2.57
N ALA A 44 15.35 -4.98 1.75
CA ALA A 44 14.75 -5.77 0.68
C ALA A 44 14.94 -7.26 0.98
N ILE A 45 13.85 -8.03 0.93
CA ILE A 45 13.82 -9.45 1.26
C ILE A 45 13.23 -10.21 0.07
N SER A 46 14.03 -11.11 -0.53
CA SER A 46 13.61 -11.97 -1.63
C SER A 46 13.54 -13.43 -1.17
N HIS A 47 12.44 -14.11 -1.46
CA HIS A 47 12.21 -15.53 -1.13
C HIS A 47 11.87 -16.36 -2.37
N GLY A 48 12.49 -16.06 -3.53
CA GLY A 48 12.28 -16.84 -4.76
C GLY A 48 10.89 -16.68 -5.39
N CYS A 49 10.13 -15.65 -5.00
CA CYS A 49 8.84 -15.28 -5.59
C CYS A 49 9.02 -14.19 -6.66
N THR A 50 8.01 -13.99 -7.51
CA THR A 50 7.90 -12.82 -8.39
C THR A 50 7.67 -11.54 -7.57
N GLY A 51 8.76 -10.88 -7.20
CA GLY A 51 8.75 -9.64 -6.44
C GLY A 51 9.69 -9.66 -5.24
N VAL A 52 9.91 -8.48 -4.65
CA VAL A 52 10.76 -8.30 -3.47
C VAL A 52 9.93 -7.61 -2.40
N ALA A 53 9.85 -8.20 -1.21
CA ALA A 53 9.27 -7.51 -0.06
C ALA A 53 10.24 -6.41 0.38
N ALA A 54 9.77 -5.17 0.51
CA ALA A 54 10.59 -4.04 0.90
C ALA A 54 10.00 -3.31 2.11
N ARG A 55 10.87 -2.82 2.99
CA ARG A 55 10.51 -1.90 4.09
C ARG A 55 11.38 -0.66 3.97
N ALA A 56 10.77 0.51 4.00
CA ALA A 56 11.43 1.79 4.12
C ALA A 56 11.02 2.47 5.43
N CYS A 57 12.00 2.99 6.18
CA CYS A 57 11.77 3.73 7.41
C CYS A 57 12.48 5.08 7.34
N GLY A 58 11.81 6.15 7.78
CA GLY A 58 12.40 7.47 7.95
C GLY A 58 11.64 8.26 9.02
N LEU A 59 12.33 9.17 9.69
CA LEU A 59 11.74 10.06 10.69
C LEU A 59 11.20 11.32 10.00
N VAL A 60 10.01 11.77 10.42
CA VAL A 60 9.40 13.01 9.92
C VAL A 60 8.88 13.85 11.09
N GLY A 61 8.99 15.17 10.97
CA GLY A 61 8.51 16.12 11.98
C GLY A 61 7.02 16.45 11.88
N LEU A 62 6.17 15.45 11.61
CA LEU A 62 4.73 15.62 11.42
C LEU A 62 3.94 14.67 12.32
N GLU A 63 2.76 15.10 12.76
CA GLU A 63 1.81 14.24 13.48
C GLU A 63 1.36 13.05 12.61
N PRO A 64 1.15 11.85 13.19
CA PRO A 64 0.81 10.63 12.43
C PRO A 64 -0.39 10.79 11.50
N THR A 65 -1.44 11.48 11.95
CA THR A 65 -2.64 11.73 11.13
C THR A 65 -2.30 12.56 9.89
N ARG A 66 -1.42 13.55 10.03
CA ARG A 66 -1.00 14.39 8.89
C ARG A 66 -0.17 13.58 7.89
N VAL A 67 0.65 12.65 8.37
CA VAL A 67 1.39 11.70 7.51
C VAL A 67 0.40 10.81 6.75
N ALA A 68 -0.62 10.27 7.42
CA ALA A 68 -1.63 9.43 6.78
C ALA A 68 -2.40 10.17 5.68
N GLU A 69 -2.81 11.42 5.91
CA GLU A 69 -3.52 12.21 4.90
C GLU A 69 -2.64 12.54 3.68
N ILE A 70 -1.35 12.86 3.89
CA ILE A 70 -0.40 13.03 2.77
C ILE A 70 -0.27 11.73 1.99
N LEU A 71 -0.11 10.58 2.66
CA LEU A 71 0.05 9.29 2.00
C LEU A 71 -1.17 8.89 1.16
N LYS A 72 -2.38 9.26 1.60
CA LYS A 72 -3.62 9.04 0.85
C LYS A 72 -3.71 9.91 -0.40
N ASP A 73 -3.24 11.15 -0.34
CA ASP A 73 -3.23 12.08 -1.49
C ASP A 73 -2.04 11.82 -2.43
N ARG A 74 -2.08 10.67 -3.10
CA ARG A 74 -1.00 10.16 -3.96
C ARG A 74 -0.58 11.15 -5.06
N PRO A 75 -1.50 11.84 -5.77
CA PRO A 75 -1.11 12.81 -6.79
C PRO A 75 -0.21 13.95 -6.28
N LEU A 76 -0.30 14.32 -4.98
CA LEU A 76 0.53 15.39 -4.41
C LEU A 76 2.00 15.01 -4.26
N TRP A 77 2.33 13.74 -4.02
CA TRP A 77 3.70 13.34 -3.67
C TRP A 77 4.28 12.25 -4.57
N PHE A 78 3.44 11.46 -5.23
CA PHE A 78 3.89 10.40 -6.13
C PHE A 78 3.91 10.89 -7.57
N ARG A 79 5.08 11.37 -8.01
CA ARG A 79 5.25 12.01 -9.34
C ARG A 79 4.88 11.12 -10.53
N ASP A 80 5.04 9.81 -10.39
CA ASP A 80 4.69 8.87 -11.45
C ASP A 80 3.19 8.54 -11.45
N CYS A 81 2.43 9.01 -10.46
CA CYS A 81 0.99 8.86 -10.41
C CYS A 81 0.34 9.79 -11.43
N ARG A 82 -0.26 9.20 -12.47
CA ARG A 82 -0.95 9.94 -13.54
C ARG A 82 -2.40 10.22 -13.19
N ALA A 83 -3.09 9.24 -12.60
CA ALA A 83 -4.49 9.33 -12.21
C ALA A 83 -4.80 8.40 -11.02
N VAL A 84 -5.74 8.82 -10.18
CA VAL A 84 -6.33 8.01 -9.11
C VAL A 84 -7.83 8.31 -9.07
N ASP A 85 -8.65 7.28 -9.14
CA ASP A 85 -10.10 7.37 -9.02
C ASP A 85 -10.61 6.42 -7.94
N ILE A 86 -11.51 6.91 -7.08
CA ILE A 86 -12.19 6.08 -6.10
C ILE A 86 -13.36 5.38 -6.80
N VAL A 87 -13.22 4.08 -7.03
CA VAL A 87 -14.22 3.25 -7.72
C VAL A 87 -15.35 2.84 -6.78
N ASN A 88 -15.03 2.60 -5.50
CA ASN A 88 -16.01 2.24 -4.49
C ASN A 88 -15.54 2.59 -3.08
N VAL A 89 -16.48 2.78 -2.16
CA VAL A 89 -16.22 3.00 -0.74
C VAL A 89 -17.09 2.05 0.08
N LEU A 90 -16.45 1.27 0.95
CA LEU A 90 -17.12 0.31 1.83
C LEU A 90 -16.92 0.76 3.28
N PRO A 91 -17.99 0.93 4.08
CA PRO A 91 -17.84 1.23 5.49
C PRO A 91 -17.37 -0.01 6.26
N THR A 92 -16.56 0.19 7.31
CA THR A 92 -16.13 -0.87 8.22
C THR A 92 -16.90 -0.81 9.54
N ALA A 93 -16.94 -1.92 10.27
CA ALA A 93 -17.66 -2.01 11.55
C ALA A 93 -17.10 -1.10 12.66
N ASN A 94 -15.83 -0.68 12.56
CA ASN A 94 -15.17 0.21 13.51
C ASN A 94 -15.26 1.70 13.14
N GLY A 95 -16.12 2.07 12.18
CA GLY A 95 -16.33 3.46 11.76
C GLY A 95 -15.28 3.99 10.78
N GLY A 96 -14.43 3.11 10.24
CA GLY A 96 -13.52 3.42 9.13
C GLY A 96 -14.13 3.13 7.76
N THR A 97 -13.30 3.24 6.72
CA THR A 97 -13.68 2.96 5.33
C THR A 97 -12.59 2.16 4.61
N ILE A 98 -13.01 1.35 3.65
CA ILE A 98 -12.15 0.72 2.64
C ILE A 98 -12.48 1.38 1.30
N GLU A 99 -11.49 1.99 0.69
CA GLU A 99 -11.61 2.60 -0.64
C GLU A 99 -11.01 1.66 -1.68
N LEU A 100 -11.80 1.31 -2.70
CA LEU A 100 -11.31 0.64 -3.88
C LEU A 100 -10.85 1.71 -4.87
N LEU A 101 -9.57 1.71 -5.19
CA LEU A 101 -8.94 2.71 -6.04
C LEU A 101 -8.59 2.09 -7.40
N TYR A 102 -8.92 2.78 -8.47
CA TYR A 102 -8.25 2.63 -9.75
C TYR A 102 -7.08 3.60 -9.78
N MET A 103 -5.89 3.14 -10.18
CA MET A 103 -4.71 3.99 -10.28
C MET A 103 -3.97 3.72 -11.58
N GLN A 104 -3.53 4.80 -12.23
CA GLN A 104 -2.67 4.71 -13.41
C GLN A 104 -1.34 5.40 -13.15
N LEU A 105 -0.25 4.70 -13.47
CA LEU A 105 1.12 5.20 -13.37
C LEU A 105 1.71 5.48 -14.74
N TYR A 106 2.52 6.54 -14.85
CA TYR A 106 3.36 6.76 -16.02
C TYR A 106 4.31 5.58 -16.22
N ALA A 107 4.62 5.28 -17.47
CA ALA A 107 5.60 4.28 -17.80
C ALA A 107 7.02 4.79 -17.45
N PRO A 108 7.93 3.91 -17.01
CA PRO A 108 9.33 4.28 -16.76
C PRO A 108 10.06 4.83 -18.00
N THR A 109 9.52 4.56 -19.20
CA THR A 109 10.05 5.04 -20.47
C THR A 109 8.91 5.51 -21.37
N THR A 110 9.23 6.36 -22.35
CA THR A 110 8.26 6.85 -23.34
C THR A 110 7.83 5.80 -24.37
N LEU A 111 8.44 4.59 -24.35
CA LEU A 111 8.17 3.51 -25.29
C LEU A 111 7.18 2.47 -24.75
N ALA A 112 6.80 2.54 -23.47
CA ALA A 112 5.85 1.63 -22.84
C ALA A 112 4.54 2.37 -22.49
N PRO A 113 3.39 1.68 -22.53
CA PRO A 113 2.13 2.26 -22.09
C PRO A 113 2.13 2.46 -20.57
N ALA A 114 1.27 3.37 -20.11
CA ALA A 114 0.98 3.56 -18.69
C ALA A 114 0.50 2.24 -18.05
N ARG A 115 0.77 2.09 -16.74
CA ARG A 115 0.43 0.88 -15.99
C ARG A 115 -0.77 1.11 -15.09
N ASP A 116 -1.78 0.27 -15.24
CA ASP A 116 -3.00 0.28 -14.44
C ASP A 116 -2.89 -0.64 -13.21
N PHE A 117 -3.58 -0.25 -12.13
CA PHE A 117 -3.71 -0.97 -10.85
C PHE A 117 -5.12 -0.81 -10.28
#